data_AF-A0A0G0WNE4-F1
#
_entry.id   AF-A0A0G0WNE4-F1
#
_cell.length_a   1.000
_cell.length_b   1.000
_cell.length_c   1.000
_cell.angle_alpha   90.00
_cell.angle_beta   90.00
_cell.angle_gamma   90.00
#
_symmetry.space_group_name_H-M   'P 1'
#
loop_
_entity.id
_entity.type
_entity.pdbx_description
1 polymer ?
#
loop_
_entity_poly.entity_id
_entity_poly.type
_entity_poly.pdbx_seq_one_letter_code
_entity_poly.pdbx_strand_id
1 'polypeptide(L)'
;MPDNTDAKKSAILAAMAQIQKTYGTGSIMRLGERAERMSIDVISTGSIALDLALGVGGLPKGRIVEIFGPEASGKTTVALHVIAEAQKKGGVAAFIDAEHALDPQRAQKLGVNLDDLLISQPDTGEQALEIAETLIRSGGIDVLVIDSVAALVPKAEIEGEMGDSMIGVQARLMSQALRKLTGAISSTNTIMIFTNQLRQKIGVMFGNPEVTTGGLALKFYSTIRLDIRKIENIKEGDLVVGSRHRVKIVKNKVAPPFRIAEFDMNENGISHQGELLDVGIELGILTKAGAFIKWNEQLLGQGRAAAIATLKEDKKLAEKLEKEIRTVWIKQKSGNELVVGKEEEESTVSETV
;
A
#
# COMPACT_ATOMS: atom_id res chain seq x y z
N MET A 1 24.22 51.46 0.59
CA MET A 1 23.16 51.13 1.56
C MET A 1 23.57 49.83 2.22
N PRO A 2 23.73 49.77 3.55
CA PRO A 2 24.09 48.52 4.23
C PRO A 2 22.96 47.49 4.04
N ASP A 3 23.38 46.24 3.87
CA ASP A 3 22.64 45.12 3.30
C ASP A 3 21.29 44.82 3.99
N ASN A 4 20.18 45.20 3.34
CA ASN A 4 18.79 44.87 3.76
C ASN A 4 18.55 43.34 3.87
N THR A 5 19.42 42.55 3.25
CA THR A 5 19.38 41.09 3.24
C THR A 5 19.68 40.48 4.59
N ASP A 6 20.61 41.05 5.37
CA ASP A 6 21.04 40.48 6.66
C ASP A 6 20.08 40.82 7.80
N ALA A 7 19.48 42.01 7.78
CA ALA A 7 18.40 42.37 8.70
C ALA A 7 17.18 41.45 8.53
N LYS A 8 16.80 41.12 7.29
CA LYS A 8 15.72 40.17 6.98
C LYS A 8 16.06 38.75 7.46
N LYS A 9 17.28 38.27 7.24
CA LYS A 9 17.72 36.95 7.72
C LYS A 9 17.69 36.87 9.25
N SER A 10 18.16 37.91 9.95
CA SER A 10 18.14 37.97 11.41
C SER A 10 16.71 37.96 11.97
N ALA A 11 15.80 38.74 11.37
CA ALA A 11 14.38 38.74 11.74
C ALA A 11 13.72 37.36 11.54
N ILE A 12 14.05 36.66 10.44
CA ILE A 12 13.58 35.30 10.18
C ILE A 12 14.11 34.33 11.25
N LEU A 13 15.39 34.41 11.62
CA LEU A 13 15.97 33.54 12.65
C LEU A 13 15.34 33.77 14.03
N ALA A 14 15.09 35.04 14.40
CA ALA A 14 14.39 35.38 15.64
C ALA A 14 12.95 34.84 15.65
N ALA A 15 12.23 34.99 14.54
CA ALA A 15 10.89 34.43 14.40
C ALA A 15 10.90 32.89 14.47
N MET A 16 11.86 32.23 13.81
CA MET A 16 12.03 30.78 13.89
C MET A 16 12.33 30.32 15.33
N ALA A 17 13.20 31.01 16.06
CA ALA A 17 13.51 30.70 17.46
C ALA A 17 12.28 30.88 18.37
N GLN A 18 11.48 31.93 18.14
CA GLN A 18 10.24 32.15 18.88
C GLN A 18 9.18 31.08 18.59
N ILE A 19 9.06 30.64 17.34
CA ILE A 19 8.18 29.53 16.95
C ILE A 19 8.64 28.24 17.63
N GLN A 20 9.93 27.92 17.60
CA GLN A 20 10.47 26.74 18.28
C GLN A 20 10.30 26.78 19.80
N LYS A 21 10.42 27.95 20.42
CA LYS A 21 10.17 28.13 21.86
C LYS A 21 8.70 27.92 22.22
N THR A 22 7.78 28.40 21.37
CA THR A 22 6.34 28.34 21.62
C THR A 22 5.74 26.97 21.30
N TYR A 23 6.20 26.35 20.21
CA TYR A 23 5.59 25.14 19.63
C TYR A 23 6.51 23.91 19.65
N GLY A 24 7.68 24.02 20.28
CA GLY A 24 8.65 22.93 20.42
C GLY A 24 9.69 22.88 19.30
N THR A 25 10.82 22.23 19.59
CA THR A 25 11.91 22.00 18.65
C THR A 25 11.41 21.19 17.45
N GLY A 26 11.67 21.67 16.23
CA GLY A 26 11.22 21.03 14.98
C GLY A 26 9.89 21.55 14.41
N SER A 27 9.17 22.44 15.11
CA SER A 27 7.95 23.11 14.61
C SER A 27 8.18 23.96 13.35
N ILE A 28 9.40 24.46 13.14
CA ILE A 28 9.84 25.13 11.92
C ILE A 28 11.31 24.83 11.65
N MET A 29 11.62 24.43 10.42
CA MET A 29 12.96 24.07 9.95
C MET A 29 13.12 24.45 8.48
N ARG A 30 14.36 24.60 8.00
CA ARG A 30 14.58 24.77 6.56
C ARG A 30 14.40 23.43 5.84
N LEU A 31 13.81 23.46 4.65
CA LEU A 31 13.54 22.23 3.89
C LEU A 31 14.82 21.44 3.55
N GLY A 32 15.93 22.13 3.27
CA GLY A 32 17.24 21.50 3.02
C GLY A 32 17.81 20.75 4.24
N GLU A 33 17.60 21.26 5.45
CA GLU A 33 18.00 20.59 6.71
C GLU A 33 17.15 19.35 7.00
N ARG A 34 15.93 19.29 6.43
CA ARG A 34 15.04 18.13 6.49
C ARG A 34 15.39 17.08 5.42
N ALA A 35 15.86 17.51 4.25
CA ALA A 35 16.20 16.63 3.13
C ALA A 35 17.38 15.69 3.43
N GLU A 36 18.40 16.14 4.18
CA GLU A 36 19.51 15.28 4.62
C GLU A 36 19.09 14.19 5.64
N ARG A 37 17.93 14.34 6.29
CA ARG A 37 17.40 13.40 7.28
C ARG A 37 16.27 12.50 6.76
N MET A 38 15.82 12.67 5.51
CA MET A 38 14.65 11.98 4.98
C MET A 38 15.02 10.87 3.99
N SER A 39 15.64 9.79 4.49
CA SER A 39 15.28 8.48 3.94
C SER A 39 13.84 8.22 4.36
N ILE A 40 12.94 8.04 3.39
CA ILE A 40 11.55 7.67 3.72
C ILE A 40 11.60 6.24 4.25
N ASP A 41 11.35 6.08 5.55
CA ASP A 41 11.23 4.76 6.15
C ASP A 41 10.01 4.04 5.60
N VAL A 42 10.18 2.78 5.23
CA VAL A 42 9.16 1.96 4.57
C VAL A 42 9.03 0.58 5.21
N ILE A 43 7.83 0.00 5.09
CA ILE A 43 7.56 -1.41 5.35
C ILE A 43 7.25 -2.08 4.01
N SER A 44 7.84 -3.25 3.75
CA SER A 44 7.60 -3.99 2.51
C SER A 44 6.13 -4.38 2.42
N THR A 45 5.61 -4.46 1.20
CA THR A 45 4.26 -4.96 0.92
C THR A 45 4.17 -6.48 0.90
N GLY A 46 5.30 -7.18 1.07
CA GLY A 46 5.40 -8.63 0.84
C GLY A 46 5.39 -9.02 -0.64
N SER A 47 5.28 -8.02 -1.54
CA SER A 47 5.38 -8.16 -2.99
C SER A 47 6.56 -7.35 -3.48
N ILE A 48 7.57 -8.02 -4.04
CA ILE A 48 8.72 -7.31 -4.60
C ILE A 48 8.29 -6.44 -5.78
N ALA A 49 7.38 -6.92 -6.64
CA ALA A 49 6.89 -6.14 -7.78
C ALA A 49 6.23 -4.83 -7.31
N LEU A 50 5.38 -4.91 -6.28
CA LEU A 50 4.71 -3.74 -5.72
C LEU A 50 5.68 -2.80 -4.99
N ASP A 51 6.65 -3.32 -4.24
CA ASP A 51 7.68 -2.51 -3.58
C ASP A 51 8.49 -1.68 -4.60
N LEU A 52 8.87 -2.28 -5.72
CA LEU A 52 9.61 -1.59 -6.79
C LEU A 52 8.70 -0.57 -7.50
N ALA A 53 7.45 -0.94 -7.78
CA ALA A 53 6.47 -0.06 -8.41
C ALA A 53 6.15 1.16 -7.54
N LEU A 54 6.11 1.01 -6.21
CA LEU A 54 5.94 2.11 -5.26
C LEU A 54 7.07 3.15 -5.30
N GLY A 55 8.22 2.80 -5.89
CA GLY A 55 9.33 3.72 -6.12
C GLY A 55 10.20 3.99 -4.88
N VAL A 56 9.70 3.70 -3.68
CA VAL A 56 10.41 3.85 -2.41
C VAL A 56 10.74 2.52 -1.74
N GLY A 57 10.35 1.39 -2.34
CA GLY A 57 10.66 0.05 -1.82
C GLY A 57 9.67 -0.49 -0.78
N GLY A 58 8.50 0.11 -0.66
CA GLY A 58 7.45 -0.31 0.28
C GLY A 58 6.47 0.82 0.62
N LEU A 59 5.61 0.59 1.60
CA LEU A 59 4.68 1.60 2.12
C LEU A 59 5.39 2.53 3.11
N PRO A 60 5.24 3.87 2.98
CA PRO A 60 5.93 4.85 3.81
C PRO A 60 5.32 4.93 5.21
N LYS A 61 6.18 4.85 6.23
CA LYS A 61 5.84 5.06 7.63
C LYS A 61 5.24 6.45 7.88
N GLY A 62 4.35 6.54 8.85
CA GLY A 62 3.68 7.78 9.26
C GLY A 62 2.69 8.31 8.22
N ARG A 63 2.10 7.45 7.39
CA ARG A 63 1.19 7.83 6.30
C ARG A 63 -0.05 6.95 6.24
N ILE A 64 -1.07 7.51 5.60
CA ILE A 64 -2.31 6.80 5.26
C ILE A 64 -2.20 6.18 3.87
N VAL A 65 -2.60 4.92 3.76
CA VAL A 65 -2.66 4.11 2.54
C VAL A 65 -4.08 3.62 2.35
N GLU A 66 -4.60 3.69 1.12
CA GLU A 66 -5.89 3.09 0.78
C GLU A 66 -5.67 1.97 -0.25
N ILE A 67 -6.18 0.78 0.04
CA ILE A 67 -6.19 -0.38 -0.86
C ILE A 67 -7.64 -0.65 -1.23
N PHE A 68 -8.00 -0.44 -2.49
CA PHE A 68 -9.38 -0.57 -2.93
C PHE A 68 -9.49 -1.41 -4.20
N GLY A 69 -10.67 -1.95 -4.44
CA GLY A 69 -10.92 -2.81 -5.59
C GLY A 69 -12.14 -3.70 -5.41
N PRO A 70 -12.48 -4.51 -6.42
CA PRO A 70 -13.61 -5.44 -6.38
C PRO A 70 -13.52 -6.44 -5.22
N GLU A 71 -14.61 -7.14 -4.94
CA GLU A 71 -14.60 -8.29 -4.04
C GLU A 71 -13.61 -9.37 -4.54
N ALA A 72 -13.03 -10.12 -3.61
CA ALA A 72 -12.03 -11.16 -3.88
C ALA A 72 -10.80 -10.69 -4.70
N SER A 73 -10.53 -9.38 -4.79
CA SER A 73 -9.35 -8.85 -5.48
C SER A 73 -8.06 -8.94 -4.67
N GLY A 74 -8.09 -9.42 -3.42
CA GLY A 74 -6.90 -9.61 -2.62
C GLY A 74 -6.49 -8.41 -1.73
N LYS A 75 -7.37 -7.42 -1.53
CA LYS A 75 -7.14 -6.27 -0.63
C LYS A 75 -6.62 -6.67 0.76
N THR A 76 -7.38 -7.52 1.45
CA THR A 76 -7.03 -8.04 2.78
C THR A 76 -5.76 -8.88 2.73
N THR A 77 -5.55 -9.68 1.67
CA THR A 77 -4.31 -10.45 1.49
C THR A 77 -3.09 -9.53 1.46
N VAL A 78 -3.11 -8.43 0.70
CA VAL A 78 -2.00 -7.46 0.67
C VAL A 78 -1.82 -6.80 2.04
N ALA A 79 -2.90 -6.42 2.71
CA ALA A 79 -2.82 -5.82 4.04
C ALA A 79 -2.19 -6.78 5.07
N LEU A 80 -2.54 -8.06 5.04
CA LEU A 80 -1.97 -9.10 5.90
C LEU A 80 -0.49 -9.37 5.57
N HIS A 81 -0.08 -9.30 4.31
CA HIS A 81 1.35 -9.36 3.95
C HIS A 81 2.15 -8.19 4.51
N VAL A 82 1.61 -6.97 4.47
CA VAL A 82 2.26 -5.80 5.10
C VAL A 82 2.40 -6.00 6.61
N ILE A 83 1.36 -6.53 7.27
CA ILE A 83 1.41 -6.89 8.70
C ILE A 83 2.52 -7.91 8.96
N ALA A 84 2.58 -9.00 8.19
CA ALA A 84 3.60 -10.02 8.34
C ALA A 84 5.01 -9.44 8.16
N GLU A 85 5.22 -8.57 7.18
CA GLU A 85 6.50 -7.88 6.95
C GLU A 85 6.87 -6.91 8.08
N ALA A 86 5.89 -6.26 8.72
CA ALA A 86 6.13 -5.43 9.90
C ALA A 86 6.56 -6.29 11.09
N GLN A 87 5.83 -7.38 11.37
CA GLN A 87 6.11 -8.29 12.49
C GLN A 87 7.46 -9.00 12.33
N LYS A 88 7.85 -9.41 11.11
CA LYS A 88 9.18 -9.99 10.83
C LYS A 88 10.34 -9.06 11.23
N LYS A 89 10.10 -7.75 11.25
CA LYS A 89 11.08 -6.73 11.69
C LYS A 89 10.94 -6.34 13.16
N GLY A 90 10.14 -7.09 13.94
CA GLY A 90 9.85 -6.82 15.34
C GLY A 90 8.87 -5.68 15.58
N GLY A 91 8.16 -5.21 14.55
CA GLY A 91 7.15 -4.18 14.67
C GLY A 91 5.80 -4.73 15.16
N VAL A 92 4.97 -3.85 15.73
CA VAL A 92 3.65 -4.23 16.25
C VAL A 92 2.56 -3.88 15.23
N ALA A 93 1.61 -4.79 15.04
CA ALA A 93 0.50 -4.60 14.13
C ALA A 93 -0.86 -4.64 14.85
N ALA A 94 -1.81 -3.87 14.34
CA ALA A 94 -3.20 -3.91 14.75
C ALA A 94 -4.14 -4.09 13.54
N PHE A 95 -5.22 -4.82 13.74
CA PHE A 95 -6.24 -5.07 12.74
C PHE A 95 -7.62 -4.77 13.31
N ILE A 96 -8.31 -3.79 12.72
CA ILE A 96 -9.68 -3.45 13.03
C ILE A 96 -10.57 -4.14 11.99
N ASP A 97 -11.16 -5.27 12.38
CA ASP A 97 -12.02 -6.11 11.55
C ASP A 97 -13.48 -5.64 11.67
N ALA A 98 -13.81 -4.60 10.91
CA ALA A 98 -15.18 -4.09 10.83
C ALA A 98 -16.08 -4.96 9.94
N GLU A 99 -15.51 -5.75 9.02
CA GLU A 99 -16.28 -6.71 8.21
C GLU A 99 -16.60 -8.02 8.97
N HIS A 100 -16.00 -8.25 10.14
CA HIS A 100 -16.08 -9.51 10.90
C HIS A 100 -15.74 -10.75 10.06
N ALA A 101 -14.79 -10.60 9.14
CA ALA A 101 -14.50 -11.57 8.09
C ALA A 101 -13.04 -12.05 8.10
N LEU A 102 -12.23 -11.64 9.08
CA LEU A 102 -10.84 -12.09 9.17
C LEU A 102 -10.78 -13.57 9.55
N ASP A 103 -10.13 -14.37 8.69
CA ASP A 103 -9.80 -15.77 8.95
C ASP A 103 -8.39 -15.88 9.58
N PRO A 104 -8.27 -16.28 10.86
CA PRO A 104 -6.97 -16.44 11.53
C PRO A 104 -6.07 -17.49 10.87
N GLN A 105 -6.64 -18.59 10.36
CA GLN A 105 -5.85 -19.65 9.71
C GLN A 105 -5.21 -19.13 8.43
N ARG A 106 -5.97 -18.37 7.64
CA ARG A 106 -5.45 -17.68 6.46
C ARG A 106 -4.36 -16.69 6.85
N ALA A 107 -4.58 -15.83 7.84
CA ALA A 107 -3.58 -14.86 8.29
C ALA A 107 -2.26 -15.54 8.70
N GLN A 108 -2.33 -16.64 9.46
CA GLN A 108 -1.15 -17.41 9.86
C GLN A 108 -0.41 -18.00 8.65
N LYS A 109 -1.13 -18.54 7.65
CA LYS A 109 -0.51 -19.03 6.40
C LYS A 109 0.22 -17.93 5.63
N LEU A 110 -0.26 -16.69 5.71
CA LEU A 110 0.39 -15.51 5.12
C LEU A 110 1.61 -15.02 5.93
N GLY A 111 1.94 -15.67 7.04
CA GLY A 111 3.09 -15.35 7.88
C GLY A 111 2.83 -14.31 8.97
N VAL A 112 1.56 -14.03 9.27
CA VAL A 112 1.18 -13.17 10.40
C VAL A 112 1.38 -13.94 11.70
N ASN A 113 2.09 -13.33 12.66
CA ASN A 113 2.13 -13.83 14.02
C ASN A 113 0.82 -13.46 14.74
N LEU A 114 -0.05 -14.46 14.96
CA LEU A 114 -1.35 -14.24 15.58
C LEU A 114 -1.25 -13.88 17.06
N ASP A 115 -0.23 -14.37 17.76
CA ASP A 115 -0.07 -14.14 19.21
C ASP A 115 0.23 -12.65 19.51
N ASP A 116 0.90 -11.97 18.58
CA ASP A 116 1.28 -10.57 18.70
C ASP A 116 0.38 -9.61 17.88
N LEU A 117 -0.61 -10.13 17.16
CA LEU A 117 -1.53 -9.30 16.39
C LEU A 117 -2.65 -8.76 17.28
N LEU A 118 -2.71 -7.44 17.44
CA LEU A 118 -3.85 -6.81 18.11
C LEU A 118 -5.06 -6.82 17.18
N ILE A 119 -6.17 -7.40 17.62
CA ILE A 119 -7.42 -7.43 16.87
C ILE A 119 -8.53 -6.69 17.62
N SER A 120 -9.36 -5.96 16.87
CA SER A 120 -10.59 -5.38 17.39
C SER A 120 -11.72 -5.61 16.41
N GLN A 121 -12.88 -6.00 16.93
CA GLN A 121 -14.13 -6.15 16.19
C GLN A 121 -15.15 -5.16 16.76
N PRO A 122 -15.16 -3.92 16.24
CA PRO A 122 -15.99 -2.84 16.78
C PRO A 122 -17.44 -2.97 16.33
N ASP A 123 -18.37 -2.51 17.17
CA ASP A 123 -19.80 -2.43 16.90
C ASP A 123 -20.16 -1.24 15.99
N THR A 124 -19.38 -0.15 16.03
CA THR A 124 -19.68 1.09 15.27
C THR A 124 -18.44 1.68 14.59
N GLY A 125 -18.67 2.46 13.53
CA GLY A 125 -17.60 3.18 12.83
C GLY A 125 -16.87 4.19 13.70
N GLU A 126 -17.58 4.89 14.61
CA GLU A 126 -16.97 5.78 15.59
C GLU A 126 -16.02 5.01 16.52
N GLN A 127 -16.48 3.89 17.08
CA GLN A 127 -15.69 3.06 17.99
C GLN A 127 -14.45 2.52 17.29
N ALA A 128 -14.57 2.04 16.06
CA ALA A 128 -13.46 1.57 15.24
C ALA A 128 -12.35 2.63 15.11
N LEU A 129 -12.75 3.87 14.80
CA LEU A 129 -11.84 4.99 14.57
C LEU A 129 -11.24 5.53 15.88
N GLU A 130 -11.99 5.49 16.99
CA GLU A 130 -11.49 5.85 18.33
C GLU A 130 -10.48 4.84 18.88
N ILE A 131 -10.72 3.54 18.66
CA ILE A 131 -9.76 2.48 18.98
C ILE A 131 -8.49 2.69 18.17
N ALA A 132 -8.62 2.92 16.86
CA ALA A 132 -7.46 3.20 16.00
C ALA A 132 -6.69 4.45 16.45
N GLU A 133 -7.38 5.53 16.81
CA GLU A 133 -6.74 6.76 17.33
C GLU A 133 -5.96 6.47 18.62
N THR A 134 -6.55 5.75 19.56
CA THR A 134 -5.94 5.41 20.85
C THR A 134 -4.69 4.56 20.65
N LEU A 135 -4.79 3.52 19.82
CA LEU A 135 -3.68 2.64 19.48
C LEU A 135 -2.53 3.41 18.81
N ILE A 136 -2.82 4.25 17.82
CA ILE A 136 -1.80 5.06 17.15
C ILE A 136 -1.14 6.03 18.14
N ARG A 137 -1.91 6.73 18.98
CA ARG A 137 -1.37 7.70 19.95
C ARG A 137 -0.50 7.07 21.03
N SER A 138 -0.62 5.76 21.28
CA SER A 138 0.30 5.05 22.17
C SER A 138 1.75 5.08 21.68
N GLY A 139 1.97 5.28 20.37
CA GLY A 139 3.29 5.26 19.74
C GLY A 139 3.88 3.85 19.55
N GLY A 140 3.16 2.80 19.94
CA GLY A 140 3.65 1.42 19.87
C GLY A 140 3.29 0.66 18.59
N ILE A 141 2.47 1.23 17.69
CA ILE A 141 1.97 0.53 16.50
C ILE A 141 2.73 0.94 15.25
N ASP A 142 3.29 -0.02 14.53
CA ASP A 142 3.95 0.20 13.24
C ASP A 142 2.97 0.16 12.07
N VAL A 143 1.99 -0.74 12.11
CA VAL A 143 0.96 -0.90 11.07
C VAL A 143 -0.41 -1.09 11.71
N LEU A 144 -1.40 -0.31 11.27
CA LEU A 144 -2.80 -0.48 11.63
C LEU A 144 -3.63 -0.63 10.36
N VAL A 145 -4.40 -1.71 10.27
CA VAL A 145 -5.33 -1.96 9.15
C VAL A 145 -6.76 -1.77 9.64
N ILE A 146 -7.59 -1.08 8.85
CA ILE A 146 -9.05 -1.06 8.99
C ILE A 146 -9.64 -1.79 7.79
N ASP A 147 -10.31 -2.92 8.05
CA ASP A 147 -10.98 -3.76 7.06
C ASP A 147 -12.49 -3.84 7.37
N SER A 148 -13.35 -3.06 6.73
CA SER A 148 -13.10 -2.07 5.67
C SER A 148 -13.84 -0.76 5.92
N VAL A 149 -13.49 0.29 5.16
CA VAL A 149 -14.18 1.59 5.22
C VAL A 149 -15.69 1.44 4.99
N ALA A 150 -16.10 0.52 4.12
CA ALA A 150 -17.51 0.31 3.82
C ALA A 150 -18.30 -0.18 5.04
N ALA A 151 -17.65 -0.92 5.94
CA ALA A 151 -18.23 -1.45 7.17
C ALA A 151 -18.14 -0.50 8.38
N LEU A 152 -17.55 0.71 8.21
CA LEU A 152 -17.57 1.74 9.24
C LEU A 152 -18.94 2.42 9.31
N VAL A 153 -19.94 1.69 9.81
CA VAL A 153 -21.33 2.16 9.90
C VAL A 153 -21.47 3.08 11.12
N PRO A 154 -21.91 4.34 10.95
CA PRO A 154 -22.12 5.25 12.07
C PRO A 154 -23.15 4.72 13.07
N LYS A 155 -22.96 5.01 14.36
CA LYS A 155 -23.89 4.59 15.43
C LYS A 155 -25.34 4.97 15.14
N ALA A 156 -25.58 6.19 14.65
CA ALA A 156 -26.92 6.65 14.33
C ALA A 156 -27.61 5.81 13.23
N GLU A 157 -26.83 5.26 12.29
CA GLU A 157 -27.35 4.40 11.22
C GLU A 157 -27.67 2.99 11.74
N ILE A 158 -26.91 2.49 12.72
CA ILE A 158 -27.16 1.20 13.38
C ILE A 158 -28.40 1.24 14.27
N GLU A 159 -28.59 2.36 15.01
CA GLU A 159 -29.73 2.54 15.91
C GLU A 159 -31.01 2.99 15.18
N GLY A 160 -30.89 3.44 13.92
CA GLY A 160 -32.00 3.87 13.08
C GLY A 160 -32.81 2.71 12.51
N GLU A 161 -33.95 3.02 11.91
CA GLU A 161 -34.79 2.01 11.24
C GLU A 161 -34.36 1.81 9.78
N MET A 162 -34.59 0.61 9.25
CA MET A 162 -34.34 0.32 7.84
C MET A 162 -35.19 1.24 6.95
N GLY A 163 -34.54 2.09 6.16
CA GLY A 163 -35.20 3.07 5.31
C GLY A 163 -35.04 4.51 5.76
N ASP A 164 -34.48 4.74 6.96
CA ASP A 164 -34.13 6.08 7.42
C ASP A 164 -33.08 6.74 6.50
N SER A 165 -33.38 7.97 6.08
CA SER A 165 -32.50 8.73 5.20
C SER A 165 -31.40 9.42 6.01
N MET A 166 -30.25 8.74 6.14
CA MET A 166 -29.06 9.28 6.79
C MET A 166 -27.98 9.68 5.77
N ILE A 167 -28.26 10.73 5.00
CA ILE A 167 -27.39 11.14 3.89
C ILE A 167 -26.02 11.61 4.38
N GLY A 168 -24.97 10.89 3.96
CA GLY A 168 -23.58 11.33 4.08
C GLY A 168 -22.98 11.27 5.49
N VAL A 169 -23.64 10.59 6.44
CA VAL A 169 -23.15 10.50 7.82
C VAL A 169 -21.76 9.86 7.88
N GLN A 170 -21.56 8.75 7.17
CA GLN A 170 -20.26 8.08 7.08
C GLN A 170 -19.15 8.98 6.48
N ALA A 171 -19.47 9.77 5.46
CA ALA A 171 -18.49 10.69 4.85
C ALA A 171 -18.05 11.80 5.82
N ARG A 172 -18.95 12.30 6.67
CA ARG A 172 -18.63 13.28 7.72
C ARG A 172 -17.77 12.64 8.82
N LEU A 173 -18.13 11.44 9.26
CA LEU A 173 -17.37 10.65 10.24
C LEU A 173 -15.92 10.49 9.77
N MET A 174 -15.72 9.98 8.55
CA MET A 174 -14.39 9.82 7.94
C MET A 174 -13.63 11.13 7.86
N SER A 175 -14.29 12.22 7.45
CA SER A 175 -13.66 13.54 7.35
C SER A 175 -13.17 14.06 8.71
N GLN A 176 -13.96 13.85 9.77
CA GLN A 176 -13.60 14.25 11.13
C GLN A 176 -12.47 13.38 11.69
N ALA A 177 -12.57 12.07 11.55
CA ALA A 177 -11.58 11.12 12.06
C ALA A 177 -10.22 11.31 11.37
N LEU A 178 -10.17 11.38 10.04
CA LEU A 178 -8.92 11.57 9.30
C LEU A 178 -8.21 12.89 9.67
N ARG A 179 -8.98 13.95 9.97
CA ARG A 179 -8.43 15.23 10.44
C ARG A 179 -7.70 15.08 11.78
N LYS A 180 -8.22 14.27 12.71
CA LYS A 180 -7.60 14.00 14.01
C LYS A 180 -6.41 13.03 13.88
N LEU A 181 -6.59 11.96 13.11
CA LEU A 181 -5.65 10.86 12.96
C LEU A 181 -4.36 11.27 12.23
N THR A 182 -4.44 12.14 11.22
CA THR A 182 -3.28 12.49 10.37
C THR A 182 -2.08 12.99 11.18
N GLY A 183 -2.33 13.82 12.20
CA GLY A 183 -1.27 14.32 13.09
C GLY A 183 -0.64 13.19 13.90
N ALA A 184 -1.47 12.35 14.53
CA ALA A 184 -1.01 11.23 15.36
C ALA A 184 -0.20 10.21 14.55
N ILE A 185 -0.70 9.84 13.36
CA ILE A 185 -0.04 8.94 12.41
C ILE A 185 1.36 9.45 12.05
N SER A 186 1.46 10.73 11.68
CA SER A 186 2.75 11.30 11.27
C SER A 186 3.74 11.41 12.44
N SER A 187 3.28 11.65 13.67
CA SER A 187 4.16 11.77 14.84
C SER A 187 4.67 10.43 15.37
N THR A 188 3.94 9.34 15.12
CA THR A 188 4.23 8.00 15.65
C THR A 188 4.81 7.06 14.61
N ASN A 189 4.94 7.51 13.36
CA ASN A 189 5.42 6.73 12.23
C ASN A 189 4.60 5.47 11.92
N THR A 190 3.36 5.36 12.41
CA THR A 190 2.44 4.27 12.06
C THR A 190 2.02 4.35 10.59
N ILE A 191 1.95 3.21 9.91
CA ILE A 191 1.25 3.09 8.62
C ILE A 191 -0.20 2.76 8.91
N MET A 192 -1.13 3.63 8.46
CA MET A 192 -2.56 3.36 8.57
C MET A 192 -3.11 2.93 7.21
N ILE A 193 -3.53 1.68 7.11
CA ILE A 193 -4.08 1.09 5.89
C ILE A 193 -5.60 1.01 6.01
N PHE A 194 -6.30 1.53 5.03
CA PHE A 194 -7.73 1.33 4.86
C PHE A 194 -7.96 0.41 3.67
N THR A 195 -8.67 -0.69 3.86
CA THR A 195 -9.27 -1.39 2.72
C THR A 195 -10.59 -0.72 2.35
N ASN A 196 -10.92 -0.72 1.06
CA ASN A 196 -12.17 -0.13 0.60
C ASN A 196 -12.76 -0.91 -0.57
N GLN A 197 -14.08 -0.83 -0.69
CA GLN A 197 -14.83 -1.47 -1.77
C GLN A 197 -15.14 -0.45 -2.87
N LEU A 198 -15.28 -0.95 -4.09
CA LEU A 198 -15.81 -0.17 -5.20
C LEU A 198 -17.35 -0.16 -5.16
N ARG A 199 -17.91 0.98 -5.54
CA ARG A 199 -19.34 1.22 -5.80
C ARG A 199 -19.45 1.94 -7.15
N GLN A 200 -20.62 1.87 -7.77
CA GLN A 200 -20.90 2.61 -9.00
C GLN A 200 -21.73 3.85 -8.68
N LYS A 201 -21.31 5.00 -9.21
CA LYS A 201 -22.09 6.23 -9.14
C LYS A 201 -23.16 6.20 -10.23
N ILE A 202 -24.42 6.14 -9.80
CA ILE A 202 -25.58 6.18 -10.70
C ILE A 202 -25.60 7.52 -11.46
N GLY A 203 -25.93 7.48 -12.75
CA GLY A 203 -26.11 8.68 -13.59
C GLY A 203 -24.85 9.23 -14.25
N VAL A 204 -23.71 8.52 -14.18
CA VAL A 204 -22.51 8.86 -14.95
C VAL A 204 -22.62 8.23 -16.35
N MET A 205 -22.81 9.06 -17.38
CA MET A 205 -22.91 8.62 -18.78
C MET A 205 -21.56 8.60 -19.53
N PHE A 206 -20.55 9.31 -19.01
CA PHE A 206 -19.20 9.41 -19.60
C PHE A 206 -18.12 9.30 -18.51
N GLY A 207 -17.04 8.57 -18.80
CA GLY A 207 -15.92 8.34 -17.89
C GLY A 207 -16.09 7.13 -16.97
N ASN A 208 -15.19 6.96 -15.99
CA ASN A 208 -15.25 5.85 -15.05
C ASN A 208 -16.32 6.11 -13.95
N PRO A 209 -17.37 5.27 -13.84
CA PRO A 209 -18.42 5.43 -12.84
C PRO A 209 -18.02 4.92 -11.45
N GLU A 210 -16.88 4.24 -11.32
CA GLU A 210 -16.46 3.63 -10.06
C GLU A 210 -15.98 4.67 -9.03
N VAL A 211 -16.47 4.50 -7.80
CA VAL A 211 -16.14 5.34 -6.64
C VAL A 211 -15.89 4.46 -5.42
N THR A 212 -15.16 4.99 -4.44
CA THR A 212 -14.89 4.33 -3.16
C THR A 212 -15.83 4.83 -2.07
N THR A 213 -16.15 3.98 -1.10
CA THR A 213 -17.03 4.31 0.04
C THR A 213 -16.35 5.28 1.03
N GLY A 214 -17.13 5.94 1.90
CA GLY A 214 -16.61 6.85 2.94
C GLY A 214 -16.35 8.29 2.50
N GLY A 215 -16.86 8.68 1.32
CA GLY A 215 -16.70 10.03 0.78
C GLY A 215 -15.29 10.33 0.23
N LEU A 216 -14.99 11.61 0.02
CA LEU A 216 -13.75 12.02 -0.65
C LEU A 216 -12.55 12.21 0.29
N ALA A 217 -12.78 12.28 1.61
CA ALA A 217 -11.72 12.63 2.56
C ALA A 217 -10.53 11.66 2.47
N LEU A 218 -10.80 10.35 2.50
CA LEU A 218 -9.75 9.33 2.41
C LEU A 218 -8.90 9.50 1.14
N LYS A 219 -9.55 9.74 -0.01
CA LYS A 219 -8.84 10.02 -1.28
C LYS A 219 -7.86 11.17 -1.17
N PHE A 220 -8.15 12.23 -0.41
CA PHE A 220 -7.25 13.38 -0.23
C PHE A 220 -6.14 13.13 0.79
N TYR A 221 -6.48 12.54 1.94
CA TYR A 221 -5.56 12.25 3.03
C TYR A 221 -4.56 11.15 2.69
N SER A 222 -4.97 10.12 1.94
CA SER A 222 -4.09 9.02 1.52
C SER A 222 -2.86 9.53 0.78
N THR A 223 -1.70 9.05 1.19
CA THR A 223 -0.42 9.27 0.50
C THR A 223 -0.29 8.32 -0.68
N ILE A 224 -0.72 7.07 -0.48
CA ILE A 224 -0.75 6.03 -1.50
C ILE A 224 -2.19 5.56 -1.66
N ARG A 225 -2.61 5.36 -2.91
CA ARG A 225 -3.85 4.64 -3.23
C ARG A 225 -3.53 3.53 -4.23
N LEU A 226 -3.97 2.32 -3.91
CA LEU A 226 -3.74 1.10 -4.69
C LEU A 226 -5.10 0.59 -5.20
N ASP A 227 -5.27 0.55 -6.52
CA ASP A 227 -6.39 -0.15 -7.18
C ASP A 227 -5.94 -1.58 -7.49
N ILE A 228 -6.46 -2.56 -6.74
CA ILE A 228 -6.12 -3.98 -6.91
C ILE A 228 -7.28 -4.73 -7.56
N ARG A 229 -6.96 -5.48 -8.63
CA ARG A 229 -7.91 -6.30 -9.39
C ARG A 229 -7.34 -7.68 -9.66
N LYS A 230 -8.21 -8.68 -9.60
CA LYS A 230 -7.96 -10.00 -10.17
C LYS A 230 -8.11 -9.91 -11.68
N ILE A 231 -7.07 -10.28 -12.42
CA ILE A 231 -7.06 -10.20 -13.89
C ILE A 231 -7.17 -11.57 -14.56
N GLU A 232 -6.70 -12.65 -13.92
CA GLU A 232 -6.73 -13.99 -14.50
C GLU A 232 -6.84 -15.08 -13.43
N ASN A 233 -7.35 -16.26 -13.80
CA ASN A 233 -7.25 -17.49 -13.01
C ASN A 233 -6.03 -18.30 -13.45
N ILE A 234 -5.24 -18.79 -12.50
CA ILE A 234 -4.12 -19.70 -12.78
C ILE A 234 -4.65 -21.12 -12.66
N LYS A 235 -4.49 -21.92 -13.71
CA LYS A 235 -5.01 -23.28 -13.79
C LYS A 235 -3.90 -24.31 -13.97
N GLU A 236 -4.06 -25.46 -13.31
CA GLU A 236 -3.32 -26.69 -13.59
C GLU A 236 -4.32 -27.75 -14.06
N GLY A 237 -4.32 -28.01 -15.38
CA GLY A 237 -5.42 -28.77 -16.01
C GLY A 237 -6.74 -28.02 -15.83
N ASP A 238 -7.72 -28.69 -15.23
CA ASP A 238 -9.06 -28.14 -14.97
C ASP A 238 -9.19 -27.43 -13.61
N LEU A 239 -8.20 -27.57 -12.72
CA LEU A 239 -8.24 -27.02 -11.36
C LEU A 239 -7.68 -25.59 -11.33
N VAL A 240 -8.42 -24.67 -10.70
CA VAL A 240 -7.94 -23.31 -10.43
C VAL A 240 -7.07 -23.36 -9.17
N VAL A 241 -5.76 -23.23 -9.36
CA VAL A 241 -4.75 -23.30 -8.28
C VAL A 241 -4.35 -21.93 -7.73
N GLY A 242 -4.76 -20.85 -8.42
CA GLY A 242 -4.46 -19.49 -8.01
C GLY A 242 -5.07 -18.46 -8.94
N SER A 243 -4.58 -17.23 -8.84
CA SER A 243 -5.06 -16.11 -9.64
C SER A 243 -3.97 -15.07 -9.83
N ARG A 244 -3.95 -14.43 -10.99
CA ARG A 244 -3.08 -13.30 -11.28
C ARG A 244 -3.79 -12.01 -10.89
N HIS A 245 -3.09 -11.15 -10.17
CA HIS A 245 -3.60 -9.87 -9.70
C HIS A 245 -2.74 -8.73 -10.24
N ARG A 246 -3.40 -7.60 -10.46
CA ARG A 246 -2.78 -6.35 -10.89
C ARG A 246 -3.10 -5.27 -9.88
N VAL A 247 -2.07 -4.55 -9.44
CA VAL A 247 -2.17 -3.38 -8.57
C VAL A 247 -1.73 -2.15 -9.35
N LYS A 248 -2.62 -1.17 -9.54
CA LYS A 248 -2.29 0.14 -10.10
C LYS A 248 -2.15 1.18 -8.99
N ILE A 249 -1.02 1.89 -8.96
CA ILE A 249 -0.76 2.93 -7.96
C ILE A 249 -1.42 4.23 -8.44
N VAL A 250 -2.73 4.37 -8.24
CA VAL A 250 -3.50 5.51 -8.74
C VAL A 250 -3.19 6.83 -8.02
N LYS A 251 -2.47 6.78 -6.89
CA LYS A 251 -1.95 7.96 -6.19
C LYS A 251 -0.66 7.59 -5.47
N ASN A 252 0.36 8.43 -5.62
CA ASN A 252 1.61 8.33 -4.89
C ASN A 252 2.15 9.74 -4.61
N LYS A 253 2.33 10.10 -3.33
CA LYS A 253 2.89 11.41 -2.92
C LYS A 253 4.38 11.34 -2.55
N VAL A 254 5.02 10.17 -2.66
CA VAL A 254 6.43 9.96 -2.27
C VAL A 254 7.32 9.50 -3.43
N ALA A 255 6.72 9.09 -4.55
CA ALA A 255 7.36 8.75 -5.80
C ALA A 255 6.35 8.95 -6.96
N PRO A 256 6.77 8.82 -8.24
CA PRO A 256 5.87 8.90 -9.37
C PRO A 256 4.68 7.94 -9.26
N PRO A 257 3.44 8.40 -9.52
CA PRO A 257 2.25 7.55 -9.52
C PRO A 257 2.09 6.76 -10.84
N PHE A 258 0.99 6.01 -10.94
CA PHE A 258 0.50 5.28 -12.11
C PHE A 258 1.29 4.07 -12.58
N ARG A 259 2.35 3.72 -11.86
CA ARG A 259 3.02 2.44 -12.02
C ARG A 259 2.09 1.28 -11.65
N ILE A 260 2.36 0.14 -12.25
CA ILE A 260 1.61 -1.09 -12.07
C ILE A 260 2.53 -2.11 -11.35
N ALA A 261 1.94 -3.08 -10.70
CA ALA A 261 2.60 -4.30 -10.28
C ALA A 261 1.67 -5.48 -10.57
N GLU A 262 2.22 -6.58 -11.07
CA GLU A 262 1.48 -7.81 -11.26
C GLU A 262 2.15 -8.94 -10.49
N PHE A 263 1.33 -9.79 -9.89
CA PHE A 263 1.81 -10.94 -9.14
C PHE A 263 0.73 -12.02 -9.06
N ASP A 264 1.19 -13.25 -8.84
CA ASP A 264 0.32 -14.40 -8.66
C ASP A 264 -0.03 -14.56 -7.18
N MET A 265 -1.29 -14.87 -6.87
CA MET A 265 -1.75 -15.26 -5.54
C MET A 265 -2.32 -16.68 -5.55
N ASN A 266 -1.99 -17.46 -4.52
CA ASN A 266 -2.57 -18.78 -4.25
C ASN A 266 -3.04 -18.89 -2.78
N GLU A 267 -3.27 -20.10 -2.29
CA GLU A 267 -3.68 -20.36 -0.90
C GLU A 267 -2.69 -19.83 0.16
N ASN A 268 -1.41 -19.68 -0.21
CA ASN A 268 -0.34 -19.18 0.65
C ASN A 268 -0.10 -17.66 0.45
N GLY A 269 -0.97 -16.98 -0.29
CA GLY A 269 -0.86 -15.55 -0.57
C GLY A 269 -0.05 -15.24 -1.83
N ILE A 270 0.70 -14.13 -1.78
CA ILE A 270 1.50 -13.64 -2.90
C ILE A 270 2.68 -14.59 -3.14
N SER A 271 2.87 -15.00 -4.39
CA SER A 271 3.92 -15.91 -4.80
C SER A 271 5.25 -15.18 -5.02
N HIS A 272 6.04 -15.04 -3.95
CA HIS A 272 7.34 -14.35 -4.00
C HIS A 272 8.26 -14.87 -5.10
N GLN A 273 8.39 -16.20 -5.27
CA GLN A 273 9.25 -16.78 -6.30
C GLN A 273 8.74 -16.50 -7.72
N GLY A 274 7.42 -16.40 -7.90
CA GLY A 274 6.83 -16.01 -9.18
C GLY A 274 7.17 -14.56 -9.53
N GLU A 275 7.16 -13.67 -8.55
CA GLU A 275 7.56 -12.28 -8.73
C GLU A 275 9.04 -12.11 -9.03
N LEU A 276 9.93 -12.83 -8.32
CA LEU A 276 11.36 -12.79 -8.60
C LEU A 276 11.67 -13.17 -10.04
N LEU A 277 10.94 -14.15 -10.57
CA LEU A 277 11.06 -14.58 -11.96
C LEU A 277 10.59 -13.47 -12.92
N ASP A 278 9.40 -12.92 -12.71
CA ASP A 278 8.81 -11.92 -13.61
C ASP A 278 9.60 -10.62 -13.61
N VAL A 279 9.91 -10.10 -12.42
CA VAL A 279 10.71 -8.88 -12.24
C VAL A 279 12.14 -9.11 -12.75
N GLY A 280 12.73 -10.29 -12.50
CA GLY A 280 14.06 -10.63 -13.00
C GLY A 280 14.14 -10.64 -14.52
N ILE A 281 13.11 -11.13 -15.20
CA ILE A 281 13.01 -11.10 -16.67
C ILE A 281 12.83 -9.66 -17.16
N GLU A 282 11.92 -8.89 -16.55
CA GLU A 282 11.62 -7.51 -16.93
C GLU A 282 12.83 -6.58 -16.80
N LEU A 283 13.64 -6.77 -15.75
CA LEU A 283 14.88 -6.04 -15.54
C LEU A 283 16.07 -6.56 -16.37
N GLY A 284 15.88 -7.63 -17.16
CA GLY A 284 16.93 -8.23 -17.99
C GLY A 284 17.99 -9.00 -17.20
N ILE A 285 17.76 -9.29 -15.92
CA ILE A 285 18.65 -10.09 -15.07
C ILE A 285 18.53 -11.57 -15.44
N LEU A 286 17.30 -12.00 -15.74
CA LEU A 286 16.99 -13.32 -16.23
C LEU A 286 16.78 -13.29 -17.75
N THR A 287 17.35 -14.26 -18.44
CA THR A 287 17.21 -14.38 -19.90
C THR A 287 16.26 -15.52 -20.25
N LYS A 288 15.39 -15.28 -21.24
CA LYS A 288 14.47 -16.27 -21.77
C LYS A 288 14.90 -16.67 -23.19
N ALA A 289 15.34 -17.92 -23.35
CA ALA A 289 15.70 -18.51 -24.64
C ALA A 289 14.68 -19.61 -24.99
N GLY A 290 13.65 -19.26 -25.75
CA GLY A 290 12.49 -20.13 -25.99
C GLY A 290 11.74 -20.41 -24.68
N ALA A 291 11.65 -21.68 -24.29
CA ALA A 291 11.07 -22.09 -23.02
C ALA A 291 12.07 -22.04 -21.84
N PHE A 292 13.37 -21.93 -22.10
CA PHE A 292 14.39 -22.00 -21.06
C PHE A 292 14.59 -20.64 -20.39
N ILE A 293 14.55 -20.62 -19.06
CA ILE A 293 14.85 -19.42 -18.27
C ILE A 293 16.20 -19.62 -17.59
N LYS A 294 17.11 -18.69 -17.80
CA LYS A 294 18.48 -18.74 -17.29
C LYS A 294 18.80 -17.49 -16.47
N TRP A 295 19.64 -17.69 -15.46
CA TRP A 295 20.30 -16.61 -14.75
C TRP A 295 21.80 -16.71 -14.99
N ASN A 296 22.35 -15.75 -15.72
CA ASN A 296 23.69 -15.88 -16.32
C ASN A 296 23.80 -17.18 -17.14
N GLU A 297 24.71 -18.08 -16.78
CA GLU A 297 24.89 -19.38 -17.44
C GLU A 297 24.06 -20.51 -16.80
N GLN A 298 23.52 -20.29 -15.60
CA GLN A 298 22.77 -21.31 -14.87
C GLN A 298 21.33 -21.41 -15.40
N LEU A 299 20.91 -22.61 -15.75
CA LEU A 299 19.52 -22.89 -16.10
C LEU A 299 18.66 -22.95 -14.83
N LEU A 300 17.65 -22.10 -14.74
CA LEU A 300 16.67 -22.12 -13.64
C LEU A 300 15.55 -23.12 -13.91
N GLY A 301 15.13 -23.26 -15.17
CA GLY A 301 14.11 -24.23 -15.55
C GLY A 301 13.64 -24.09 -17.00
N GLN A 302 12.94 -25.13 -17.48
CA GLN A 302 12.20 -25.10 -18.73
C GLN A 302 10.74 -24.71 -18.45
N GLY A 303 10.43 -23.44 -18.68
CA GLY A 303 9.13 -22.83 -18.40
C GLY A 303 9.03 -22.22 -17.00
N ARG A 304 7.94 -21.48 -16.79
CA ARG A 304 7.67 -20.71 -15.56
C ARG A 304 7.59 -21.62 -14.33
N ALA A 305 6.80 -22.69 -14.41
CA ALA A 305 6.56 -23.59 -13.29
C ALA A 305 7.84 -24.25 -12.78
N ALA A 306 8.69 -24.76 -13.70
CA ALA A 306 9.96 -25.38 -13.35
C ALA A 306 10.93 -24.38 -12.69
N ALA A 307 11.03 -23.15 -13.23
CA ALA A 307 11.89 -22.13 -12.62
C ALA A 307 11.40 -21.71 -11.22
N ILE A 308 10.09 -21.60 -11.00
CA ILE A 308 9.52 -21.33 -9.68
C ILE A 308 9.82 -22.48 -8.71
N ALA A 309 9.73 -23.74 -9.14
CA ALA A 309 10.06 -24.88 -8.30
C ALA A 309 11.52 -24.83 -7.84
N THR A 310 12.46 -24.57 -8.76
CA THR A 310 13.88 -24.40 -8.43
C THR A 310 14.12 -23.30 -7.39
N LEU A 311 13.45 -22.14 -7.53
CA LEU A 311 13.58 -21.02 -6.57
C LEU A 311 12.91 -21.32 -5.22
N LYS A 312 11.90 -22.20 -5.18
CA LYS A 312 11.27 -22.64 -3.92
C LYS A 312 12.18 -23.62 -3.16
N GLU A 313 12.85 -24.52 -3.89
CA GLU A 313 13.77 -25.51 -3.31
C GLU A 313 15.08 -24.86 -2.83
N ASP A 314 15.66 -23.95 -3.63
CA ASP A 314 16.89 -23.26 -3.29
C ASP A 314 16.64 -21.82 -2.80
N LYS A 315 16.40 -21.69 -1.49
CA LYS A 315 16.19 -20.39 -0.83
C LYS A 315 17.40 -19.45 -0.97
N LYS A 316 18.62 -19.98 -0.96
CA LYS A 316 19.84 -19.15 -1.08
C LYS A 316 19.94 -18.54 -2.48
N LEU A 317 19.56 -19.30 -3.50
CA LEU A 317 19.48 -18.82 -4.87
C LEU A 317 18.43 -17.72 -5.01
N ALA A 318 17.23 -17.92 -4.43
CA ALA A 318 16.17 -16.91 -4.43
C ALA A 318 16.59 -15.60 -3.73
N GLU A 319 17.20 -15.68 -2.55
CA GLU A 319 17.73 -14.51 -1.82
C GLU A 319 18.81 -13.76 -2.62
N LYS A 320 19.70 -14.50 -3.29
CA LYS A 320 20.73 -13.90 -4.13
C LYS A 320 20.12 -13.16 -5.33
N LEU A 321 19.10 -13.75 -5.95
CA LEU A 321 18.39 -13.16 -7.09
C LEU A 321 17.65 -11.88 -6.65
N GLU A 322 16.94 -11.95 -5.54
CA GLU A 322 16.26 -10.79 -4.96
C GLU A 322 17.24 -9.64 -4.67
N LYS A 323 18.40 -9.94 -4.08
CA LYS A 323 19.42 -8.94 -3.80
C LYS A 323 19.94 -8.29 -5.08
N GLU A 324 20.15 -9.06 -6.14
CA GLU A 324 20.55 -8.54 -7.44
C GLU A 324 19.46 -7.64 -8.05
N ILE A 325 18.19 -8.09 -8.05
CA ILE A 325 17.03 -7.31 -8.49
C ILE A 325 16.98 -5.94 -7.78
N ARG A 326 17.04 -5.94 -6.45
CA ARG A 326 17.01 -4.69 -5.67
C ARG A 326 18.21 -3.80 -5.96
N THR A 327 19.39 -4.38 -6.19
CA THR A 327 20.61 -3.62 -6.52
C THR A 327 20.50 -2.96 -7.90
N VAL A 328 20.02 -3.69 -8.91
CA VAL A 328 19.82 -3.16 -10.27
C VAL A 328 18.76 -2.07 -10.25
N TRP A 329 17.64 -2.28 -9.55
CA TRP A 329 16.59 -1.28 -9.41
C TRP A 329 17.09 0.02 -8.76
N ILE A 330 17.88 -0.06 -7.69
CA ILE A 330 18.46 1.13 -7.03
C ILE A 330 19.35 1.91 -8.03
N LYS A 331 20.17 1.21 -8.83
CA LYS A 331 21.04 1.84 -9.84
C LYS A 331 20.24 2.49 -10.98
N GLN A 332 19.12 1.88 -11.38
CA GLN A 332 18.24 2.44 -12.42
C GLN A 332 17.44 3.64 -11.91
N LYS A 333 17.07 3.67 -10.62
CA LYS A 333 16.42 4.84 -9.99
C LYS A 333 17.29 6.11 -10.08
N SER A 334 18.60 5.99 -10.21
CA SER A 334 19.52 7.10 -10.48
C SER A 334 19.63 7.51 -11.97
N GLY A 335 18.91 6.86 -12.89
CA GLY A 335 19.11 7.06 -14.34
C GLY A 335 17.88 6.97 -15.26
N ASN A 336 16.77 6.27 -14.93
CA ASN A 336 15.51 6.27 -15.69
C ASN A 336 14.35 5.57 -14.92
N GLU A 337 13.10 5.95 -15.22
CA GLU A 337 11.89 5.44 -14.57
C GLU A 337 11.48 4.05 -15.10
N LEU A 338 11.27 3.10 -14.18
CA LEU A 338 10.70 1.79 -14.47
C LEU A 338 9.18 1.82 -14.37
N VAL A 339 8.52 1.23 -15.37
CA VAL A 339 7.14 0.74 -15.29
C VAL A 339 7.25 -0.77 -15.13
N VAL A 340 6.67 -1.33 -14.06
CA VAL A 340 6.54 -2.78 -13.87
C VAL A 340 5.15 -3.16 -14.40
N GLY A 341 5.07 -4.00 -15.42
CA GLY A 341 3.80 -4.41 -16.03
C GLY A 341 3.32 -3.54 -17.20
N LYS A 342 2.88 -4.19 -18.28
CA LYS A 342 2.44 -3.54 -19.53
C LYS A 342 1.00 -3.05 -19.42
N GLU A 343 0.76 -1.77 -19.74
CA GLU A 343 -0.52 -1.33 -20.29
C GLU A 343 -0.51 -1.65 -21.80
N GLU A 344 -1.48 -2.42 -22.28
CA GLU A 344 -1.93 -2.27 -23.67
C GLU A 344 -2.75 -0.98 -23.71
N GLU A 345 -2.36 -0.06 -24.59
CA GLU A 345 -3.07 1.21 -24.80
C GLU A 345 -4.53 0.92 -25.14
N GLU A 346 -5.47 1.45 -24.34
CA GLU A 346 -6.87 1.55 -24.75
C GLU A 346 -6.90 2.34 -26.06
N SER A 347 -7.32 1.68 -27.13
CA SER A 347 -7.53 2.27 -28.44
C SER A 347 -8.43 3.49 -28.29
N THR A 348 -7.85 4.69 -28.42
CA THR A 348 -8.59 5.93 -28.68
C THR A 348 -9.48 5.69 -29.88
N VAL A 349 -10.78 5.57 -29.65
CA VAL A 349 -11.78 5.64 -30.71
C VAL A 349 -11.66 7.03 -31.30
N SER A 350 -11.11 7.10 -32.50
CA SER A 350 -10.99 8.32 -33.29
C SER A 350 -12.38 8.89 -33.53
N GLU A 351 -12.62 10.09 -33.03
CA GLU A 351 -13.66 10.97 -33.54
C GLU A 351 -13.45 11.14 -35.04
N THR A 352 -14.43 10.70 -35.82
CA THR A 352 -14.60 11.19 -37.19
C THR A 352 -16.02 11.73 -37.30
N VAL A 353 -16.06 12.97 -37.78
CA VAL A 353 -17.20 13.86 -38.05
C VAL A 353 -18.26 13.20 -38.91
#